data_AF-B1WQP5-F1
#
_entry.id   AF-B1WQP5-F1
#
_cell.length_a   1.000
_cell.length_b   1.000
_cell.length_c   1.000
_cell.angle_alpha   90.00
_cell.angle_beta   90.00
_cell.angle_gamma   90.00
#
_symmetry.space_group_name_H-M   'P 1'
#
loop_
_entity.id
_entity.type
_entity.pdbx_description
1 polymer ?
#
loop_
_entity_poly.entity_id
_entity_poly.type
_entity_poly.pdbx_seq_one_letter_code
_entity_poly.pdbx_strand_id
1 'polypeptide(L)'
;MLLFTVVEKRVNYSMKSLNRFFLWLSILVITIGIVTGFWLLGSPQLQRSLKGDQRRVENLHEIAEFIRRETSTSKNNSDIPKFLPDRDYTLDPITKQSYEYNIIDRTQYELCANFETDSQTNRKKDDFYRRLDKFWYHPQGRHCYTLNAKNEVPNLYDYTGY
;
A
#
# COMPACT_ATOMS: atom_id res chain seq x y z
N MET A 1 -49.99 -4.29 50.74
CA MET A 1 -48.51 -4.11 50.69
C MET A 1 -47.80 -5.09 49.76
N LEU A 2 -48.25 -6.36 49.60
CA LEU A 2 -47.59 -7.36 48.75
C LEU A 2 -47.85 -7.25 47.22
N LEU A 3 -48.95 -6.60 46.80
CA LEU A 3 -49.26 -6.40 45.37
C LEU A 3 -48.39 -5.30 44.72
N PHE A 4 -48.02 -4.27 45.47
CA PHE A 4 -47.20 -3.16 44.96
C PHE A 4 -45.75 -3.59 44.65
N THR A 5 -45.16 -4.48 45.47
CA THR A 5 -43.78 -4.96 45.26
C THR A 5 -43.64 -5.92 44.08
N VAL A 6 -44.70 -6.67 43.74
CA VAL A 6 -44.72 -7.57 42.56
C VAL A 6 -44.84 -6.78 41.26
N VAL A 7 -45.66 -5.72 41.25
CA VAL A 7 -45.79 -4.81 40.09
C VAL A 7 -44.49 -4.06 39.83
N GLU A 8 -43.84 -3.52 40.86
CA GLU A 8 -42.51 -2.90 40.72
C GLU A 8 -41.46 -3.88 40.18
N LYS A 9 -41.41 -5.11 40.71
CA LYS A 9 -40.47 -6.13 40.19
C LYS A 9 -40.73 -6.48 38.72
N ARG A 10 -41.98 -6.59 38.28
CA ARG A 10 -42.29 -6.85 36.85
C ARG A 10 -41.92 -5.68 35.95
N VAL A 11 -42.19 -4.44 36.36
CA VAL A 11 -41.84 -3.24 35.59
C VAL A 11 -40.31 -3.10 35.49
N ASN A 12 -39.58 -3.34 36.57
CA ASN A 12 -38.12 -3.27 36.59
C ASN A 12 -37.46 -4.44 35.80
N TYR A 13 -38.06 -5.63 35.80
CA TYR A 13 -37.59 -6.78 35.01
C TYR A 13 -37.83 -6.58 33.51
N SER A 14 -39.01 -6.04 33.15
CA SER A 14 -39.36 -5.66 31.78
C SER A 14 -38.41 -4.59 31.23
N MET A 15 -38.20 -3.48 31.96
CA MET A 15 -37.25 -2.43 31.57
C MET A 15 -35.81 -2.93 31.46
N LYS A 16 -35.34 -3.81 32.36
CA LYS A 16 -33.99 -4.40 32.25
C LYS A 16 -33.84 -5.28 31.00
N SER A 17 -34.86 -6.07 30.67
CA SER A 17 -34.84 -6.94 29.48
C SER A 17 -34.93 -6.13 28.18
N LEU A 18 -35.77 -5.08 28.16
CA LEU A 18 -35.92 -4.17 27.03
C LEU A 18 -34.63 -3.38 26.80
N ASN A 19 -34.03 -2.84 27.87
CA ASN A 19 -32.74 -2.13 27.78
C ASN A 19 -31.63 -3.04 27.27
N ARG A 20 -31.55 -4.30 27.75
CA ARG A 20 -30.59 -5.28 27.23
C ARG A 20 -30.83 -5.59 25.75
N PHE A 21 -32.08 -5.74 25.33
CA PHE A 21 -32.42 -5.94 23.93
C PHE A 21 -31.98 -4.77 23.05
N PHE A 22 -32.30 -3.53 23.45
CA PHE A 22 -31.88 -2.33 22.71
C PHE A 22 -30.36 -2.15 22.68
N LEU A 23 -29.65 -2.53 23.76
CA LEU A 23 -28.19 -2.53 23.78
C LEU A 23 -27.62 -3.53 22.76
N TRP A 24 -28.09 -4.78 22.78
CA TRP A 24 -27.66 -5.79 21.80
C TRP A 24 -28.01 -5.43 20.37
N LEU A 25 -29.21 -4.88 20.14
CA LEU A 25 -29.64 -4.41 18.82
C LEU A 25 -28.75 -3.28 18.32
N SER A 26 -28.44 -2.30 19.18
CA SER A 26 -27.54 -1.19 18.84
C SER A 26 -26.14 -1.69 18.50
N ILE A 27 -25.57 -2.59 19.32
CA ILE A 27 -24.26 -3.21 19.05
C ILE A 27 -24.30 -3.94 17.71
N LEU A 28 -25.37 -4.70 17.42
CA LEU A 28 -25.51 -5.43 16.17
C LEU A 28 -25.53 -4.49 14.96
N VAL A 29 -26.34 -3.43 15.00
CA VAL A 29 -26.44 -2.44 13.91
C VAL A 29 -25.10 -1.74 13.68
N ILE A 30 -24.43 -1.29 14.73
CA ILE A 30 -23.11 -0.67 14.64
C ILE A 30 -22.08 -1.65 14.06
N THR A 31 -22.07 -2.89 14.54
CA THR A 31 -21.14 -3.93 14.06
C THR A 31 -21.35 -4.21 12.57
N ILE A 32 -22.61 -4.33 12.12
CA ILE A 32 -22.93 -4.52 10.70
C ILE A 32 -22.42 -3.33 9.89
N GLY A 33 -22.65 -2.09 10.34
CA GLY A 33 -22.17 -0.89 9.66
C GLY A 33 -20.63 -0.84 9.52
N ILE A 34 -19.91 -1.25 10.57
CA ILE A 34 -18.44 -1.32 10.54
C ILE A 34 -17.96 -2.40 9.54
N VAL A 35 -18.56 -3.59 9.60
CA VAL A 35 -18.19 -4.71 8.72
C VAL A 35 -18.48 -4.39 7.26
N THR A 36 -19.66 -3.82 6.94
CA THR A 36 -19.99 -3.42 5.58
C THR A 36 -19.09 -2.28 5.09
N GLY A 37 -18.76 -1.32 5.97
CA GLY A 37 -17.81 -0.26 5.67
C GLY A 37 -16.43 -0.80 5.28
N PHE A 38 -15.86 -1.71 6.07
CA PHE A 38 -14.57 -2.33 5.74
C PHE A 38 -14.63 -3.27 4.54
N TRP A 39 -15.76 -3.93 4.30
CA TRP A 39 -15.89 -4.80 3.13
C TRP A 39 -15.93 -4.00 1.82
N LEU A 40 -16.53 -2.81 1.83
CA LEU A 40 -16.58 -1.89 0.68
C LEU A 40 -15.27 -1.14 0.47
N LEU A 41 -14.64 -0.63 1.54
CA LEU A 41 -13.43 0.23 1.46
C LEU A 41 -12.11 -0.54 1.57
N GLY A 42 -12.14 -1.81 1.97
CA GLY A 42 -10.96 -2.59 2.34
C GLY A 42 -10.59 -2.45 3.82
N SER A 43 -9.87 -3.45 4.35
CA SER A 43 -9.41 -3.43 5.74
C SER A 43 -8.30 -2.39 5.96
N PRO A 44 -8.14 -1.85 7.18
CA PRO A 44 -7.02 -0.96 7.51
C PRO A 44 -5.65 -1.55 7.21
N GLN A 45 -5.50 -2.87 7.36
CA GLN A 45 -4.28 -3.60 7.04
C GLN A 45 -3.98 -3.53 5.54
N LEU A 46 -4.97 -3.83 4.67
CA LEU A 46 -4.79 -3.75 3.22
C LEU A 46 -4.39 -2.33 2.79
N GLN A 47 -5.02 -1.30 3.34
CA GLN A 47 -4.70 0.09 3.03
C GLN A 47 -3.26 0.47 3.42
N ARG A 48 -2.73 -0.09 4.50
CA ARG A 48 -1.32 0.09 4.89
C ARG A 48 -0.37 -0.61 3.93
N SER A 49 -0.68 -1.85 3.54
CA SER A 49 0.10 -2.60 2.55
C SER A 49 0.15 -1.89 1.20
N LEU A 50 -1.00 -1.41 0.70
CA LEU A 50 -1.09 -0.65 -0.56
C LEU A 50 -0.22 0.61 -0.54
N LYS A 51 -0.28 1.39 0.56
CA LYS A 51 0.57 2.59 0.73
C LYS A 51 2.06 2.24 0.85
N GLY A 52 2.39 1.12 1.50
CA GLY A 52 3.75 0.60 1.58
C GLY A 52 4.30 0.29 0.18
N ASP A 53 3.53 -0.47 -0.60
CA ASP A 53 3.88 -0.83 -1.97
C ASP A 53 3.97 0.39 -2.90
N GLN A 54 3.03 1.34 -2.80
CA GLN A 54 3.11 2.62 -3.50
C GLN A 54 4.45 3.31 -3.20
N ARG A 55 4.83 3.40 -1.94
CA ARG A 55 6.07 4.07 -1.54
C ARG A 55 7.32 3.31 -2.02
N ARG A 56 7.27 1.98 -2.09
CA ARG A 56 8.32 1.16 -2.70
C ARG A 56 8.49 1.52 -4.17
N VAL A 57 7.41 1.56 -4.96
CA VAL A 57 7.47 1.95 -6.38
C VAL A 57 8.01 3.37 -6.56
N GLU A 58 7.51 4.34 -5.79
CA GLU A 58 8.00 5.74 -5.81
C GLU A 58 9.51 5.82 -5.54
N ASN A 59 9.98 5.10 -4.52
CA ASN A 59 11.39 5.02 -4.17
C ASN A 59 12.22 4.38 -5.29
N LEU A 60 11.78 3.25 -5.86
CA LEU A 60 12.48 2.59 -6.98
C LEU A 60 12.57 3.52 -8.21
N HIS A 61 11.50 4.26 -8.51
CA HIS A 61 11.51 5.27 -9.56
C HIS A 61 12.52 6.39 -9.25
N GLU A 62 12.59 6.88 -8.01
CA GLU A 62 13.58 7.89 -7.59
C GLU A 62 15.03 7.37 -7.71
N ILE A 63 15.27 6.10 -7.37
CA ILE A 63 16.57 5.43 -7.56
C ILE A 63 16.92 5.37 -9.05
N ALA A 64 15.98 4.98 -9.91
CA ALA A 64 16.20 4.90 -11.35
C ALA A 64 16.55 6.29 -11.94
N GLU A 65 15.85 7.34 -11.51
CA GLU A 65 16.15 8.73 -11.91
C GLU A 65 17.53 9.19 -11.43
N PHE A 66 17.91 8.83 -10.21
CA PHE A 66 19.26 9.06 -9.70
C PHE A 66 20.31 8.37 -10.57
N ILE A 67 20.16 7.06 -10.83
CA ILE A 67 21.12 6.28 -11.63
C ILE A 67 21.26 6.88 -13.03
N ARG A 68 20.15 7.22 -13.70
CA ARG A 68 20.15 7.83 -15.03
C ARG A 68 20.91 9.16 -15.04
N ARG A 69 20.63 10.04 -14.07
CA ARG A 69 21.28 11.35 -13.95
C ARG A 69 22.78 11.20 -13.70
N GLU A 70 23.19 10.36 -12.76
CA GLU A 70 24.61 10.14 -12.46
C GLU A 70 25.36 9.50 -13.63
N THR A 71 24.71 8.59 -14.36
CA THR A 71 25.30 7.98 -15.56
C THR A 71 25.54 9.03 -16.64
N SER A 72 24.57 9.94 -16.83
CA SER A 72 24.62 11.02 -17.83
C SER A 72 25.72 12.05 -17.55
N THR A 73 26.09 12.26 -16.29
CA THR A 73 27.12 13.22 -15.87
C THR A 73 28.52 12.61 -15.78
N SER A 74 28.64 11.28 -15.84
CA SER A 74 29.92 10.57 -15.78
C SER A 74 30.81 10.88 -17.00
N LYS A 75 32.13 11.05 -16.78
CA LYS A 75 33.11 11.47 -17.81
C LYS A 75 33.11 10.63 -19.09
N ASN A 76 32.67 9.37 -19.00
CA ASN A 76 32.59 8.46 -20.15
C ASN A 76 31.13 8.07 -20.52
N ASN A 77 30.12 8.61 -19.82
CA ASN A 77 28.70 8.36 -20.04
C ASN A 77 28.34 6.86 -20.21
N SER A 78 29.04 6.00 -19.47
CA SER A 78 29.05 4.55 -19.77
C SER A 78 28.83 3.66 -18.57
N ASP A 79 29.23 4.08 -17.36
CA ASP A 79 29.20 3.19 -16.20
C ASP A 79 28.22 3.73 -15.16
N ILE A 80 27.23 2.91 -14.82
CA ILE A 80 26.30 3.16 -13.72
C ILE A 80 27.03 3.22 -12.37
N PRO A 81 26.50 3.97 -11.38
CA PRO A 81 27.12 4.04 -10.06
C PRO A 81 27.19 2.64 -9.43
N LYS A 82 28.33 2.33 -8.82
CA LYS A 82 28.55 1.04 -8.14
C LYS A 82 27.72 0.89 -6.86
N PHE A 83 27.36 2.02 -6.25
CA PHE A 83 26.63 2.07 -4.98
C PHE A 83 25.53 3.12 -5.06
N LEU A 84 24.42 2.82 -4.41
CA LEU A 84 23.35 3.80 -4.18
C LEU A 84 23.77 4.79 -3.09
N PRO A 85 23.27 6.03 -3.12
CA PRO A 85 23.56 7.00 -2.09
C PRO A 85 22.85 6.61 -0.79
N ASP A 86 23.42 7.02 0.34
CA ASP A 86 22.76 6.88 1.64
C ASP A 86 21.66 7.93 1.77
N ARG A 87 20.42 7.53 1.49
CA ARG A 87 19.23 8.39 1.40
C ARG A 87 17.99 7.61 1.82
N ASP A 88 16.98 8.29 2.35
CA ASP A 88 15.75 7.63 2.80
C ASP A 88 15.02 6.84 1.69
N TYR A 89 15.11 7.29 0.43
CA TYR A 89 14.48 6.61 -0.71
C TYR A 89 15.24 5.35 -1.16
N THR A 90 16.44 5.08 -0.64
CA THR A 90 17.18 3.83 -0.93
C THR A 90 16.85 2.71 0.05
N LEU A 91 15.95 2.97 1.01
CA LEU A 91 15.49 2.03 2.02
C LEU A 91 13.98 1.77 1.89
N ASP A 92 13.57 0.53 2.18
CA ASP A 92 12.17 0.17 2.36
C ASP A 92 11.58 0.96 3.54
N PRO A 93 10.49 1.72 3.36
CA PRO A 93 9.94 2.58 4.40
C PRO A 93 9.41 1.80 5.61
N ILE A 94 9.06 0.52 5.42
CA ILE A 94 8.49 -0.36 6.44
C ILE A 94 9.59 -1.23 7.05
N THR A 95 10.35 -1.97 6.23
CA THR A 95 11.34 -2.95 6.73
C THR A 95 12.69 -2.31 7.07
N LYS A 96 12.95 -1.09 6.57
CA LYS A 96 14.23 -0.36 6.69
C LYS A 96 15.41 -1.07 6.03
N GLN A 97 15.15 -2.08 5.20
CA GLN A 97 16.18 -2.76 4.42
C GLN A 97 16.43 -1.99 3.12
N SER A 98 17.67 -1.98 2.65
CA SER A 98 18.00 -1.39 1.34
C SER A 98 17.31 -2.17 0.22
N TYR A 99 16.87 -1.46 -0.82
CA TYR A 99 16.42 -2.11 -2.05
C TYR A 99 17.57 -2.85 -2.71
N GLU A 100 17.24 -3.94 -3.41
CA GLU A 100 18.24 -4.68 -4.16
C GLU A 100 18.55 -3.93 -5.46
N TYR A 101 19.84 -3.70 -5.69
CA TYR A 101 20.36 -3.08 -6.89
C TYR A 101 21.43 -3.99 -7.50
N ASN A 102 21.07 -4.65 -8.60
CA ASN A 102 21.94 -5.61 -9.28
C ASN A 102 22.41 -5.04 -10.61
N ILE A 103 23.73 -4.95 -10.77
CA ILE A 103 24.36 -4.51 -12.02
C ILE A 103 24.44 -5.72 -12.95
N ILE A 104 23.77 -5.65 -14.11
CA ILE A 104 23.81 -6.69 -15.14
C ILE A 104 24.96 -6.41 -16.12
N ASP A 105 25.07 -5.16 -16.55
CA ASP A 105 26.10 -4.68 -17.49
C ASP A 105 26.42 -3.20 -17.19
N ARG A 106 27.27 -2.56 -18.00
CA ARG A 106 27.73 -1.18 -17.84
C ARG A 106 26.59 -0.17 -17.67
N THR A 107 25.47 -0.38 -18.37
CA THR A 107 24.30 0.52 -18.31
C THR A 107 23.00 -0.17 -17.93
N GLN A 108 23.00 -1.49 -17.79
CA GLN A 108 21.81 -2.28 -17.50
C GLN A 108 21.84 -2.78 -16.06
N TYR A 109 20.71 -2.64 -15.38
CA TYR A 109 20.58 -2.99 -13.97
C TYR A 109 19.17 -3.43 -13.61
N GLU A 110 19.04 -4.06 -12.45
CA GLU A 110 17.76 -4.39 -11.83
C GLU A 110 17.58 -3.65 -10.51
N LEU A 111 16.35 -3.23 -10.27
CA LEU A 111 15.89 -2.73 -8.98
C LEU A 111 14.79 -3.65 -8.47
N CYS A 112 14.99 -4.26 -7.30
CA CYS A 112 14.01 -5.17 -6.71
C CYS A 112 13.47 -4.69 -5.37
N ALA A 113 12.20 -5.00 -5.14
CA ALA A 113 11.52 -4.84 -3.86
C ALA A 113 10.62 -6.05 -3.57
N ASN A 114 10.16 -6.16 -2.33
CA ASN A 114 9.17 -7.15 -1.93
C ASN A 114 7.83 -6.46 -1.68
N PHE A 115 6.84 -6.78 -2.51
CA PHE A 115 5.52 -6.16 -2.47
C PHE A 115 4.54 -7.01 -1.67
N GLU A 116 3.67 -6.37 -0.89
CA GLU A 116 2.66 -7.04 -0.07
C GLU A 116 1.40 -7.37 -0.86
N THR A 117 1.18 -6.68 -1.98
CA THR A 117 -0.01 -6.78 -2.81
C THR A 117 0.31 -6.87 -4.31
N ASP A 118 -0.68 -7.30 -5.09
CA ASP A 118 -0.62 -7.29 -6.55
C ASP A 118 -1.21 -5.99 -7.09
N SER A 119 -0.46 -5.26 -7.93
CA SER A 119 -0.86 -3.95 -8.43
C SER A 119 -2.10 -4.01 -9.32
N GLN A 120 -2.20 -5.05 -10.17
CA GLN A 120 -3.28 -5.20 -11.14
C GLN A 120 -4.62 -5.51 -10.47
N THR A 121 -4.59 -6.33 -9.42
CA THR A 121 -5.76 -6.69 -8.60
C THR A 121 -6.33 -5.47 -7.87
N ASN A 122 -5.47 -4.50 -7.53
CA ASN A 122 -5.85 -3.30 -6.79
C ASN A 122 -6.10 -2.07 -7.68
N ARG A 123 -5.83 -2.14 -8.98
CA ARG A 123 -6.04 -1.06 -9.96
C ARG A 123 -7.43 -0.43 -9.94
N LYS A 124 -8.49 -1.19 -9.63
CA LYS A 124 -9.87 -0.67 -9.54
C LYS A 124 -10.23 -0.11 -8.16
N LYS A 125 -9.46 -0.46 -7.13
CA LYS A 125 -9.75 -0.17 -5.72
C LYS A 125 -8.95 1.02 -5.19
N ASP A 126 -7.86 1.36 -5.86
CA ASP A 126 -6.91 2.36 -5.41
C ASP A 126 -6.50 3.27 -6.56
N ASP A 127 -6.45 4.56 -6.27
CA ASP A 127 -6.24 5.62 -7.24
C ASP A 127 -4.81 5.70 -7.78
N PHE A 128 -3.82 5.34 -6.96
CA PHE A 128 -2.42 5.25 -7.37
C PHE A 128 -2.27 4.14 -8.42
N TYR A 129 -2.72 2.92 -8.10
CA TYR A 129 -2.62 1.78 -9.04
C TYR A 129 -3.45 1.98 -10.30
N ARG A 130 -4.54 2.73 -10.24
CA ARG A 130 -5.35 3.07 -11.42
C ARG A 130 -4.57 3.86 -12.47
N ARG A 131 -3.71 4.78 -12.02
CA ARG A 131 -2.90 5.66 -12.88
C ARG A 131 -1.47 5.16 -13.07
N LEU A 132 -1.07 4.11 -12.38
CA LEU A 132 0.29 3.59 -12.43
C LEU A 132 0.63 3.14 -13.86
N ASP A 133 1.81 3.53 -14.36
CA ASP A 133 2.30 3.05 -15.64
C ASP A 133 2.50 1.53 -15.61
N LYS A 134 2.19 0.86 -16.73
CA LYS A 134 2.25 -0.61 -16.83
C LYS A 134 3.65 -1.16 -16.56
N PHE A 135 4.70 -0.39 -16.86
CA PHE A 135 6.07 -0.77 -16.55
C PHE A 135 6.26 -1.03 -15.05
N TRP A 136 5.61 -0.22 -14.20
CA TRP A 136 5.73 -0.31 -12.74
C TRP A 136 4.74 -1.30 -12.11
N TYR A 137 4.04 -2.13 -12.90
CA TYR A 137 3.20 -3.18 -12.33
C TYR A 137 4.04 -4.27 -11.66
N HIS A 138 3.54 -4.79 -10.54
CA HIS A 138 4.19 -5.84 -9.78
C HIS A 138 3.18 -6.88 -9.28
N PRO A 139 3.58 -8.16 -9.20
CA PRO A 139 2.85 -9.14 -8.42
C PRO A 139 3.06 -8.91 -6.92
N GLN A 140 2.31 -9.63 -6.10
CA GLN A 140 2.67 -9.81 -4.69
C GLN A 140 3.97 -10.62 -4.58
N GLY A 141 4.86 -10.22 -3.69
CA GLY A 141 6.16 -10.84 -3.45
C GLY A 141 7.33 -10.07 -4.07
N ARG A 142 8.49 -10.74 -4.16
CA ARG A 142 9.71 -10.17 -4.72
C ARG A 142 9.54 -9.94 -6.22
N HIS A 143 9.77 -8.71 -6.67
CA HIS A 143 9.73 -8.34 -8.09
C HIS A 143 10.87 -7.38 -8.42
N CYS A 144 11.44 -7.52 -9.62
CA CYS A 144 12.58 -6.75 -10.12
C CYS A 144 12.21 -6.05 -11.43
N TYR A 145 12.55 -4.78 -11.55
CA TYR A 145 12.44 -4.01 -12.78
C TYR A 145 13.80 -3.92 -13.45
N THR A 146 13.89 -4.33 -14.71
CA THR A 146 15.12 -4.18 -15.51
C THR A 146 15.10 -2.83 -16.23
N LEU A 147 16.13 -2.02 -15.99
CA LEU A 147 16.26 -0.68 -16.55
C LEU A 147 17.59 -0.53 -17.30
N ASN A 148 17.64 0.45 -18.19
CA ASN A 148 18.87 0.88 -18.84
C ASN A 148 19.10 2.37 -18.56
N ALA A 149 20.22 2.71 -17.93
CA ALA A 149 20.55 4.06 -17.50
C ALA A 149 20.75 5.06 -18.65
N LYS A 150 20.86 4.58 -19.91
CA LYS A 150 20.91 5.43 -21.10
C LYS A 150 19.54 5.82 -21.63
N ASN A 151 18.49 5.11 -21.24
CA ASN A 151 17.13 5.41 -21.64
C ASN A 151 16.48 6.35 -20.62
N GLU A 152 15.39 7.01 -21.03
CA GLU A 152 14.51 7.68 -20.07
C GLU A 152 13.92 6.66 -19.09
N VAL A 153 13.78 7.05 -17.83
CA VAL A 153 13.07 6.21 -16.85
C VAL A 153 11.60 6.19 -17.24
N PRO A 154 10.95 5.02 -17.32
CA PRO A 154 9.52 4.95 -17.57
C PRO A 154 8.75 5.80 -16.56
N ASN A 155 7.85 6.64 -17.05
CA ASN A 155 7.04 7.52 -16.20
C ASN A 155 6.36 6.73 -15.09
N LEU A 156 6.25 7.32 -13.89
CA LEU A 156 5.54 6.68 -12.79
C LEU A 156 4.04 6.50 -13.10
N TYR A 157 3.43 7.47 -13.80
CA TYR A 157 2.01 7.45 -14.15
C TYR A 157 1.79 7.32 -15.65
N ASP A 158 0.77 6.57 -16.03
CA ASP A 158 0.24 6.52 -17.39
C ASP A 158 -0.59 7.77 -17.67
N TYR A 159 -0.03 8.67 -18.47
CA TYR A 159 -0.70 9.90 -18.91
C TYR A 159 -1.51 9.70 -20.21
N THR A 160 -1.41 8.54 -20.86
CA THR A 160 -2.04 8.28 -22.18
C THR A 160 -3.52 7.90 -22.09
N GLY A 161 -4.03 7.68 -20.87
CA GLY A 161 -5.42 7.32 -20.59
C GLY A 161 -6.35 8.48 -20.25
N TYR A 162 -5.91 9.73 -20.42
CA TYR A 162 -6.70 10.96 -20.23
C TYR A 162 -7.11 11.59 -21.56
#